data_AF-A0A1M5XQ39-F1
#
_entry.id   AF-A0A1M5XQ39-F1
#
_cell.length_a   1.000
_cell.length_b   1.000
_cell.length_c   1.000
_cell.angle_alpha   90.00
_cell.angle_beta   90.00
_cell.angle_gamma   90.00
#
_symmetry.space_group_name_H-M   'P 1'
#
loop_
_entity.id
_entity.type
_entity.pdbx_description
1 polymer ?
#
loop_
_entity_poly.entity_id
_entity_poly.type
_entity_poly.pdbx_seq_one_letter_code
_entity_poly.pdbx_strand_id
1 'polypeptide(L)'
;MDKVKYRLNDPRLAPRRTRLEIPGWAGKREPRADGSREQVWHCVPFSEGAQYGIELFYPYDNELHVSTRDGRLILEGDWGPAPEGGVQWPPFRNFGDHFYTYQILLDLKVEKGMAIRTEPHPRFYTDRTDTVPIAVPALVRNWWPMMFFTVFKAPAEGRTHIFRHNEPFAQIIVIPEEASFDLEPMGEEESAERELQARRIYANRPTLAAGTEWTSSTDTVFDGIYRHLHRAAKEKARED
;
A
#
# COMPACT_ATOMS: atom_id res chain seq x y z
N MET A 1 9.11 -6.40 19.00
CA MET A 1 8.80 -5.53 17.86
C MET A 1 10.09 -5.29 17.13
N ASP A 2 10.21 -5.84 15.94
CA ASP A 2 11.45 -5.77 15.17
C ASP A 2 11.66 -4.34 14.68
N LYS A 3 12.91 -3.89 14.72
CA LYS A 3 13.27 -2.51 14.39
C LYS A 3 13.88 -2.46 12.99
N VAL A 4 13.18 -1.83 12.06
CA VAL A 4 13.77 -1.43 10.77
C VAL A 4 14.62 -0.19 11.00
N LYS A 5 15.90 -0.26 10.64
CA LYS A 5 16.81 0.88 10.73
C LYS A 5 16.88 1.54 9.35
N TYR A 6 17.01 2.87 9.32
CA TYR A 6 17.11 3.59 8.06
C TYR A 6 18.18 4.66 8.12
N ARG A 7 18.69 5.04 6.94
CA ARG A 7 19.57 6.19 6.72
C ARG A 7 19.05 6.97 5.51
N LEU A 8 19.07 8.30 5.63
CA LEU A 8 18.58 9.20 4.59
C LEU A 8 19.73 10.01 4.01
N ASN A 9 19.70 10.19 2.69
CA ASN A 9 20.52 11.19 2.02
C ASN A 9 19.77 12.53 1.85
N ASP A 10 18.43 12.51 1.87
CA ASP A 10 17.58 13.72 2.02
C ASP A 10 16.64 13.52 3.22
N PRO A 11 16.70 14.36 4.27
CA PRO A 11 15.85 14.23 5.46
C PRO A 11 14.35 14.40 5.17
N ARG A 12 13.97 15.04 4.05
CA ARG A 12 12.57 15.34 3.69
C ARG A 12 11.78 14.13 3.22
N LEU A 13 12.43 13.01 2.89
CA LEU A 13 11.73 11.77 2.52
C LEU A 13 10.85 11.24 3.66
N ALA A 14 11.25 11.51 4.91
CA ALA A 14 10.48 11.29 6.13
C ALA A 14 9.70 9.95 6.19
N PRO A 15 10.38 8.79 6.01
CA PRO A 15 9.70 7.50 6.03
C PRO A 15 9.02 7.28 7.38
N ARG A 16 7.76 6.86 7.37
CA ARG A 16 7.02 6.51 8.58
C ARG A 16 6.16 5.27 8.35
N ARG A 17 5.73 4.62 9.42
CA ARG A 17 4.76 3.52 9.31
C ARG A 17 3.51 4.04 8.63
N THR A 18 3.02 3.31 7.63
CA THR A 18 1.81 3.67 6.90
C THR A 18 0.62 3.80 7.85
N ARG A 19 -0.10 4.92 7.74
CA ARG A 19 -1.29 5.20 8.53
C ARG A 19 -2.44 5.49 7.59
N LEU A 20 -3.59 4.93 7.91
CA LEU A 20 -4.82 5.24 7.21
C LEU A 20 -5.33 6.63 7.66
N GLU A 21 -5.25 7.62 6.77
CA GLU A 21 -5.62 9.00 7.07
C GLU A 21 -7.01 9.34 6.51
N ILE A 22 -7.97 9.54 7.42
CA ILE A 22 -9.38 9.90 7.12
C ILE A 22 -9.81 11.05 8.04
N PRO A 23 -10.10 12.26 7.54
CA PRO A 23 -9.91 12.69 6.15
C PRO A 23 -8.42 12.74 5.79
N GLY A 24 -8.09 12.48 4.53
CA GLY A 24 -6.71 12.46 4.06
C GLY A 24 -6.60 11.72 2.73
N TRP A 25 -5.48 11.03 2.52
CA TRP A 25 -5.27 10.28 1.28
C TRP A 25 -6.32 9.17 1.06
N ALA A 26 -6.93 8.64 2.12
CA ALA A 26 -7.96 7.61 2.03
C ALA A 26 -9.36 8.16 1.71
N GLY A 27 -9.47 9.48 1.47
CA GLY A 27 -10.70 10.16 1.10
C GLY A 27 -11.41 10.84 2.27
N LYS A 28 -12.71 11.09 2.08
CA LYS A 28 -13.58 11.73 3.08
C LYS A 28 -14.01 10.72 4.14
N ARG A 29 -14.37 11.25 5.31
CA ARG A 29 -14.97 10.44 6.37
C ARG A 29 -16.40 10.06 5.99
N GLU A 30 -16.64 8.76 5.82
CA GLU A 30 -17.97 8.17 5.74
C GLU A 30 -18.17 7.33 7.02
N PRO A 31 -19.32 7.37 7.70
CA PRO A 31 -19.58 6.43 8.80
C PRO A 31 -19.97 5.04 8.27
N ARG A 32 -20.07 4.05 9.16
CA ARG A 32 -20.77 2.78 8.90
C ARG A 32 -22.20 2.96 9.39
N ALA A 33 -23.01 3.63 8.60
CA ALA A 33 -24.39 3.98 8.95
C ALA A 33 -25.24 4.01 7.68
N ASP A 34 -26.55 3.81 7.82
CA ASP A 34 -27.47 3.78 6.69
C ASP A 34 -27.35 5.05 5.83
N GLY A 35 -27.32 4.84 4.51
CA GLY A 35 -27.15 5.90 3.51
C GLY A 35 -25.71 6.41 3.34
N SER A 36 -24.74 5.89 4.10
CA SER A 36 -23.31 6.22 3.87
C SER A 36 -22.81 5.60 2.59
N ARG A 37 -21.83 6.24 1.93
CA ARG A 37 -21.19 5.65 0.75
C ARG A 37 -20.17 4.62 1.17
N GLU A 38 -20.17 3.45 0.52
CA GLU A 38 -19.17 2.41 0.74
C GLU A 38 -17.75 2.90 0.38
N GLN A 39 -16.78 2.54 1.23
CA GLN A 39 -15.38 2.90 1.09
C GLN A 39 -14.51 1.70 1.42
N VAL A 40 -13.37 1.56 0.75
CA VAL A 40 -12.47 0.40 0.96
C VAL A 40 -11.96 0.29 2.39
N TRP A 41 -11.80 1.40 3.11
CA TRP A 41 -11.42 1.38 4.52
C TRP A 41 -12.56 0.93 5.46
N HIS A 42 -13.79 0.74 4.97
CA HIS A 42 -14.83 0.03 5.73
C HIS A 42 -14.43 -1.43 5.96
N CYS A 43 -13.60 -2.00 5.07
CA CYS A 43 -13.07 -3.35 5.13
C CYS A 43 -11.87 -3.44 6.09
N VAL A 44 -11.98 -4.28 7.12
CA VAL A 44 -10.88 -4.54 8.07
C VAL A 44 -9.66 -5.16 7.38
N PRO A 45 -9.80 -6.20 6.52
CA PRO A 45 -8.67 -6.74 5.75
C PRO A 45 -7.90 -5.68 4.97
N PHE A 46 -8.60 -4.76 4.28
CA PHE A 46 -7.95 -3.67 3.57
C PHE A 46 -7.25 -2.72 4.53
N SER A 47 -7.94 -2.29 5.60
CA SER A 47 -7.40 -1.32 6.55
C SER A 47 -6.16 -1.83 7.27
N GLU A 48 -6.15 -3.11 7.66
CA GLU A 48 -4.97 -3.74 8.24
C GLU A 48 -3.87 -3.86 7.19
N GLY A 49 -4.16 -4.46 6.03
CA GLY A 49 -3.19 -4.66 4.95
C GLY A 49 -2.52 -3.35 4.49
N ALA A 50 -3.29 -2.28 4.32
CA ALA A 50 -2.77 -0.96 3.95
C ALA A 50 -1.75 -0.41 4.98
N GLN A 51 -1.85 -0.79 6.24
CA GLN A 51 -0.99 -0.30 7.33
C GLN A 51 0.19 -1.22 7.65
N TYR A 52 0.46 -2.25 6.83
CA TYR A 52 1.58 -3.18 7.04
C TYR A 52 2.96 -2.59 6.74
N GLY A 53 3.04 -1.51 5.97
CA GLY A 53 4.30 -1.00 5.46
C GLY A 53 4.81 0.31 6.07
N ILE A 54 5.80 0.85 5.38
CA ILE A 54 6.44 2.14 5.55
C ILE A 54 6.07 2.96 4.31
N GLU A 55 5.45 4.12 4.49
CA GLU A 55 5.11 5.01 3.38
C GLU A 55 6.25 5.99 3.08
N LEU A 56 6.38 6.32 1.80
CA LEU A 56 7.39 7.23 1.27
C LEU A 56 6.71 8.48 0.74
N PHE A 57 7.18 9.64 1.19
CA PHE A 57 6.66 10.94 0.81
C PHE A 57 7.51 11.59 -0.25
N TYR A 58 6.85 12.25 -1.20
CA TYR A 58 7.56 12.97 -2.23
C TYR A 58 8.26 14.19 -1.60
N PRO A 59 9.62 14.25 -1.65
CA PRO A 59 10.38 15.16 -0.81
C PRO A 59 10.58 16.56 -1.40
N TYR A 60 10.11 16.79 -2.63
CA TYR A 60 10.35 18.04 -3.35
C TYR A 60 9.12 18.95 -3.28
N ASP A 61 9.35 20.26 -3.33
CA ASP A 61 8.29 21.26 -3.24
C ASP A 61 7.52 21.40 -4.57
N ASN A 62 8.21 21.21 -5.69
CA ASN A 62 7.65 21.31 -7.02
C ASN A 62 6.97 20.00 -7.44
N GLU A 63 5.80 20.10 -8.05
CA GLU A 63 5.11 18.93 -8.59
C GLU A 63 5.90 18.31 -9.76
N LEU A 64 5.83 16.99 -9.86
CA LEU A 64 6.21 16.26 -11.06
C LEU A 64 4.95 15.67 -11.70
N HIS A 65 4.77 15.95 -12.98
CA HIS A 65 3.72 15.42 -13.83
C HIS A 65 4.35 14.42 -14.79
N VAL A 66 3.95 13.16 -14.67
CA VAL A 66 4.39 12.10 -15.59
C VAL A 66 3.19 11.70 -16.43
N SER A 67 3.28 11.86 -17.75
CA SER A 67 2.17 11.57 -18.67
C SER A 67 2.63 10.73 -19.86
N THR A 68 1.70 9.99 -20.45
CA THR A 68 1.93 9.27 -21.71
C THR A 68 1.17 9.99 -22.81
N ARG A 69 1.91 10.49 -23.81
CA ARG A 69 1.38 11.24 -24.97
C ARG A 69 2.01 10.70 -26.24
N ASP A 70 1.18 10.32 -27.21
CA ASP A 70 1.60 9.72 -28.49
C ASP A 70 2.50 8.48 -28.27
N GLY A 71 2.18 7.67 -27.26
CA GLY A 71 2.96 6.49 -26.90
C GLY A 71 4.33 6.78 -26.28
N ARG A 72 4.65 8.04 -25.95
CA ARG A 72 5.90 8.45 -25.32
C ARG A 72 5.68 8.93 -23.90
N LEU A 73 6.64 8.63 -23.03
CA LEU A 73 6.63 9.09 -21.65
C LEU A 73 7.21 10.50 -21.55
N ILE A 74 6.43 11.42 -21.00
CA ILE A 74 6.79 12.81 -20.78
C ILE A 74 6.86 13.08 -19.27
N LEU A 75 8.00 13.59 -18.79
CA LEU A 75 8.22 13.99 -17.41
C LEU A 75 8.34 15.52 -17.35
N GLU A 76 7.35 16.17 -16.77
CA GLU A 76 7.25 17.63 -16.62
C GLU A 76 7.42 17.98 -15.14
N GLY A 77 8.52 18.64 -14.79
CA GLY A 77 8.78 19.13 -13.44
C GLY A 77 9.95 20.10 -13.44
N ASP A 78 9.83 21.19 -12.67
CA ASP A 78 10.93 22.12 -12.46
C ASP A 78 11.74 21.68 -11.24
N TRP A 79 12.93 21.14 -11.50
CA TRP A 79 13.82 20.71 -10.44
C TRP A 79 14.78 21.83 -10.03
N GLY A 80 14.93 22.89 -10.83
CA GLY A 80 16.01 23.86 -10.63
C GLY A 80 17.41 23.24 -10.78
N PRO A 81 18.45 23.91 -10.29
CA PRO A 81 19.83 23.46 -10.43
C PRO A 81 20.10 22.17 -9.64
N ALA A 82 21.03 21.36 -10.15
CA ALA A 82 21.44 20.14 -9.46
C ALA A 82 22.06 20.47 -8.09
N PRO A 83 21.72 19.73 -7.03
CA PRO A 83 22.34 19.91 -5.73
C PRO A 83 23.82 19.49 -5.78
N GLU A 84 24.63 20.07 -4.89
CA GLU A 84 26.00 19.62 -4.67
C GLU A 84 26.03 18.19 -4.11
N GLY A 85 27.08 17.42 -4.41
CA GLY A 85 27.26 16.07 -3.83
C GLY A 85 26.88 14.89 -4.73
N GLY A 86 26.73 15.11 -6.03
CA GLY A 86 26.69 14.03 -7.04
C GLY A 86 25.41 13.19 -7.05
N VAL A 87 24.34 13.69 -6.43
CA VAL A 87 23.00 13.08 -6.54
C VAL A 87 22.53 13.18 -7.99
N GLN A 88 21.85 12.14 -8.47
CA GLN A 88 21.27 12.14 -9.79
C GLN A 88 20.21 13.24 -9.95
N TRP A 89 20.38 14.08 -10.98
CA TRP A 89 19.50 15.21 -11.26
C TRP A 89 19.16 15.32 -12.76
N PRO A 90 17.88 15.47 -13.16
CA PRO A 90 16.67 15.26 -12.36
C PRO A 90 16.61 13.88 -11.68
N PRO A 91 15.91 13.76 -10.54
CA PRO A 91 15.88 12.53 -9.77
C PRO A 91 15.03 11.43 -10.43
N PHE A 92 14.21 11.80 -11.41
CA PHE A 92 13.37 10.88 -12.19
C PHE A 92 13.88 10.71 -13.62
N ARG A 93 13.75 9.49 -14.16
CA ARG A 93 14.19 9.17 -15.54
C ARG A 93 13.20 8.26 -16.25
N ASN A 94 13.05 8.48 -17.55
CA ASN A 94 12.38 7.53 -18.45
C ASN A 94 13.14 6.18 -18.41
N PHE A 95 12.38 5.09 -18.36
CA PHE A 95 12.87 3.73 -18.40
C PHE A 95 12.09 2.92 -19.45
N GLY A 96 12.43 3.12 -20.72
CA GLY A 96 11.87 2.36 -21.84
C GLY A 96 10.40 2.69 -22.15
N ASP A 97 9.99 3.95 -21.95
CA ASP A 97 8.66 4.56 -22.23
C ASP A 97 7.46 3.98 -21.47
N HIS A 98 7.52 2.73 -21.05
CA HIS A 98 6.48 2.06 -20.27
C HIS A 98 6.70 2.16 -18.76
N PHE A 99 7.86 2.68 -18.35
CA PHE A 99 8.24 2.85 -16.96
C PHE A 99 9.07 4.11 -16.77
N TYR A 100 9.19 4.53 -15.52
CA TYR A 100 10.14 5.55 -15.10
C TYR A 100 10.71 5.18 -13.74
N THR A 101 11.87 5.73 -13.43
CA THR A 101 12.56 5.50 -12.16
C THR A 101 12.61 6.76 -11.33
N TYR A 102 12.63 6.59 -10.02
CA TYR A 102 13.04 7.60 -9.04
C TYR A 102 14.25 7.06 -8.28
N GLN A 103 15.38 7.77 -8.31
CA GLN A 103 16.48 7.40 -7.43
C GLN A 103 16.11 7.74 -5.99
N ILE A 104 15.79 6.71 -5.20
CA ILE A 104 15.34 6.91 -3.83
C ILE A 104 16.55 7.12 -2.92
N LEU A 105 16.52 8.20 -2.15
CA LEU A 105 17.57 8.62 -1.22
C LEU A 105 17.41 7.97 0.16
N LEU A 106 17.05 6.68 0.15
CA LEU A 106 16.74 5.86 1.32
C LEU A 106 17.56 4.57 1.32
N ASP A 107 18.14 4.29 2.46
CA ASP A 107 18.73 2.99 2.80
C ASP A 107 17.96 2.39 3.98
N LEU A 108 17.50 1.14 3.82
CA LEU A 108 16.76 0.40 4.85
C LEU A 108 17.54 -0.86 5.21
N LYS A 109 17.86 -0.99 6.49
CA LYS A 109 18.46 -2.19 7.07
C LYS A 109 17.39 -3.01 7.79
N VAL A 110 17.16 -4.21 7.26
CA VAL A 110 16.31 -5.25 7.83
C VAL A 110 17.16 -6.39 8.39
N GLU A 111 16.55 -7.25 9.22
CA GLU A 111 17.23 -8.40 9.81
C GLU A 111 17.62 -9.45 8.75
N LYS A 112 18.54 -10.34 9.10
CA LYS A 112 18.92 -11.48 8.25
C LYS A 112 17.70 -12.37 7.97
N GLY A 113 17.55 -12.83 6.73
CA GLY A 113 16.38 -13.61 6.30
C GLY A 113 15.20 -12.77 5.85
N MET A 114 15.30 -11.44 5.96
CA MET A 114 14.26 -10.50 5.51
C MET A 114 14.73 -9.69 4.30
N ALA A 115 13.77 -9.21 3.54
CA ALA A 115 13.94 -8.29 2.43
C ALA A 115 12.92 -7.15 2.54
N ILE A 116 13.19 -6.06 1.84
CA ILE A 116 12.19 -5.02 1.60
C ILE A 116 11.55 -5.24 0.23
N ARG A 117 10.25 -4.98 0.12
CA ARG A 117 9.53 -4.99 -1.14
C ARG A 117 8.80 -3.67 -1.35
N THR A 118 9.04 -3.01 -2.47
CA THR A 118 8.25 -1.84 -2.88
C THR A 118 6.87 -2.26 -3.35
N GLU A 119 5.87 -1.42 -3.09
CA GLU A 119 4.48 -1.62 -3.48
C GLU A 119 3.84 -0.28 -3.88
N PRO A 120 2.78 -0.30 -4.71
CA PRO A 120 1.91 0.87 -4.85
C PRO A 120 1.45 1.35 -3.47
N HIS A 121 1.44 2.67 -3.26
CA HIS A 121 0.89 3.21 -2.03
C HIS A 121 -0.61 2.87 -1.95
N PRO A 122 -1.18 2.50 -0.78
CA PRO A 122 -2.60 2.14 -0.67
C PRO A 122 -3.59 3.19 -1.18
N ARG A 123 -3.19 4.47 -1.23
CA ARG A 123 -3.94 5.56 -1.87
C ARG A 123 -4.33 5.25 -3.32
N PHE A 124 -3.53 4.46 -4.04
CA PHE A 124 -3.83 4.02 -5.40
C PHE A 124 -5.20 3.35 -5.49
N TYR A 125 -5.54 2.47 -4.53
CA TYR A 125 -6.80 1.73 -4.53
C TYR A 125 -8.03 2.58 -4.19
N THR A 126 -7.81 3.77 -3.62
CA THR A 126 -8.87 4.76 -3.33
C THR A 126 -8.95 5.87 -4.37
N ASP A 127 -7.94 5.99 -5.22
CA ASP A 127 -7.90 7.04 -6.23
C ASP A 127 -8.88 6.75 -7.37
N ARG A 128 -9.59 7.79 -7.79
CA ARG A 128 -10.55 7.75 -8.89
C ARG A 128 -10.15 8.68 -10.03
N THR A 129 -9.00 9.32 -9.92
CA THR A 129 -8.51 10.34 -10.85
C THR A 129 -7.35 9.86 -11.72
N ASP A 130 -6.86 8.63 -11.49
CA ASP A 130 -5.70 8.03 -12.14
C ASP A 130 -4.43 8.90 -12.00
N THR A 131 -4.30 9.62 -10.88
CA THR A 131 -3.17 10.52 -10.62
C THR A 131 -2.12 9.92 -9.70
N VAL A 132 -2.43 8.83 -8.99
CA VAL A 132 -1.49 8.20 -8.07
C VAL A 132 -0.40 7.42 -8.82
N PRO A 133 0.89 7.68 -8.54
CA PRO A 133 1.98 6.88 -9.07
C PRO A 133 1.88 5.40 -8.67
N ILE A 134 2.16 4.50 -9.61
CA ILE A 134 2.07 3.05 -9.40
C ILE A 134 3.48 2.46 -9.32
N ALA A 135 3.99 2.30 -8.10
CA ALA A 135 5.28 1.65 -7.90
C ALA A 135 5.22 0.18 -8.33
N VAL A 136 6.23 -0.26 -9.08
CA VAL A 136 6.40 -1.66 -9.49
C VAL A 136 6.99 -2.44 -8.32
N PRO A 137 6.49 -3.67 -8.05
CA PRO A 137 7.09 -4.53 -7.04
C PRO A 137 8.56 -4.84 -7.35
N ALA A 138 9.42 -4.53 -6.40
CA ALA A 138 10.85 -4.87 -6.46
C ALA A 138 11.31 -5.34 -5.08
N LEU A 139 12.05 -6.45 -5.05
CA LEU A 139 12.59 -7.05 -3.83
C LEU A 139 14.06 -6.66 -3.67
N VAL A 140 14.42 -6.05 -2.55
CA VAL A 140 15.81 -5.75 -2.19
C VAL A 140 16.18 -6.52 -0.93
N ARG A 141 17.20 -7.37 -1.06
CA ARG A 141 17.66 -8.28 0.01
C ARG A 141 18.54 -7.55 1.02
N ASN A 142 18.62 -8.09 2.24
CA ASN A 142 19.33 -7.44 3.36
C ASN A 142 20.82 -7.15 3.11
N TRP A 143 21.46 -7.88 2.20
CA TRP A 143 22.90 -7.75 1.92
C TRP A 143 23.22 -6.54 1.03
N TRP A 144 22.23 -5.92 0.38
CA TRP A 144 22.41 -4.78 -0.50
C TRP A 144 22.47 -3.48 0.30
N PRO A 145 23.64 -2.80 0.43
CA PRO A 145 23.80 -1.64 1.31
C PRO A 145 23.73 -0.31 0.53
N MET A 146 23.48 -0.36 -0.77
CA MET A 146 23.49 0.80 -1.66
C MET A 146 22.08 1.37 -1.80
N MET A 147 22.00 2.68 -2.04
CA MET A 147 20.75 3.28 -2.50
C MET A 147 20.25 2.56 -3.75
N PHE A 148 18.96 2.26 -3.79
CA PHE A 148 18.31 1.68 -4.94
C PHE A 148 17.44 2.75 -5.63
N PHE A 149 16.73 2.37 -6.68
CA PHE A 149 15.72 3.22 -7.30
C PHE A 149 14.37 2.53 -7.23
N THR A 150 13.31 3.31 -7.13
CA THR A 150 11.94 2.81 -7.28
C THR A 150 11.55 2.91 -8.74
N VAL A 151 11.02 1.84 -9.30
CA VAL A 151 10.44 1.82 -10.65
C VAL A 151 8.95 2.09 -10.52
N PHE A 152 8.39 2.89 -11.41
CA PHE A 152 6.97 3.14 -11.54
C PHE A 152 6.51 2.74 -12.94
N LYS A 153 5.30 2.21 -13.03
CA LYS A 153 4.62 2.01 -14.31
C LYS A 153 4.23 3.36 -14.91
N ALA A 154 4.43 3.55 -16.21
CA ALA A 154 3.91 4.71 -16.94
C ALA A 154 2.37 4.78 -16.83
N PRO A 155 1.77 5.98 -16.77
CA PRO A 155 0.33 6.11 -16.85
C PRO A 155 -0.17 5.63 -18.22
N ALA A 156 -1.45 5.29 -18.31
CA ALA A 156 -2.07 5.02 -19.61
C ALA A 156 -2.03 6.26 -20.52
N GLU A 157 -2.17 6.07 -21.83
CA GLU A 157 -2.27 7.15 -22.81
C GLU A 157 -3.33 8.20 -22.37
N GLY A 158 -2.95 9.49 -22.40
CA GLY A 158 -3.82 10.59 -21.97
C GLY A 158 -4.03 10.71 -20.45
N ARG A 159 -3.38 9.87 -19.64
CA ARG A 159 -3.39 9.95 -18.17
C ARG A 159 -2.08 10.54 -17.65
N THR A 160 -2.14 11.06 -16.41
CA THR A 160 -1.01 11.74 -15.78
C THR A 160 -0.90 11.33 -14.32
N HIS A 161 0.23 10.72 -13.95
CA HIS A 161 0.60 10.59 -12.53
C HIS A 161 1.15 11.92 -12.03
N ILE A 162 0.77 12.29 -10.81
CA ILE A 162 1.18 13.56 -10.19
C ILE A 162 1.84 13.26 -8.85
N PHE A 163 3.09 13.67 -8.72
CA PHE A 163 3.79 13.71 -7.44
C PHE A 163 3.67 15.11 -6.86
N ARG A 164 3.08 15.22 -5.67
CA ARG A 164 2.91 16.49 -4.96
C ARG A 164 3.70 16.50 -3.68
N HIS A 165 4.10 17.69 -3.26
CA HIS A 165 4.82 17.87 -2.00
C HIS A 165 4.07 17.22 -0.82
N ASN A 166 4.80 16.46 0.01
CA ASN A 166 4.27 15.73 1.16
C ASN A 166 3.14 14.74 0.86
N GLU A 167 2.95 14.34 -0.39
CA GLU A 167 2.04 13.27 -0.73
C GLU A 167 2.77 11.91 -0.76
N PRO A 168 2.16 10.85 -0.20
CA PRO A 168 2.76 9.53 -0.23
C PRO A 168 2.65 8.93 -1.65
N PHE A 169 3.78 8.45 -2.18
CA PHE A 169 3.85 7.95 -3.56
C PHE A 169 4.10 6.44 -3.67
N ALA A 170 4.63 5.81 -2.63
CA ALA A 170 4.89 4.37 -2.59
C ALA A 170 4.83 3.84 -1.15
N GLN A 171 4.75 2.52 -1.03
CA GLN A 171 4.90 1.80 0.23
C GLN A 171 6.06 0.81 0.14
N ILE A 172 6.75 0.59 1.26
CA ILE A 172 7.71 -0.49 1.44
C ILE A 172 7.17 -1.43 2.52
N ILE A 173 7.15 -2.73 2.24
CA ILE A 173 6.89 -3.76 3.24
C ILE A 173 8.15 -4.56 3.53
N VAL A 174 8.23 -5.13 4.73
CA VAL A 174 9.31 -6.05 5.11
C VAL A 174 8.76 -7.47 5.08
N ILE A 175 9.37 -8.33 4.29
CA ILE A 175 8.92 -9.71 4.06
C ILE A 175 10.10 -10.69 4.15
N PRO A 176 9.88 -11.99 4.33
CA PRO A 176 10.94 -12.98 4.16
C PRO A 176 11.61 -12.84 2.79
N GLU A 177 12.94 -13.00 2.73
CA GLU A 177 13.70 -12.85 1.48
C GLU A 177 13.45 -14.00 0.48
N GLU A 178 12.90 -15.11 0.96
CA GLU A 178 12.50 -16.28 0.18
C GLU A 178 11.05 -16.66 0.48
N ALA A 179 10.29 -16.95 -0.58
CA ALA A 179 8.96 -17.53 -0.47
C ALA A 179 9.09 -19.04 -0.25
N SER A 180 9.16 -19.45 1.02
CA SER A 180 9.27 -20.87 1.40
C SER A 180 7.88 -21.44 1.72
N PHE A 181 7.17 -21.85 0.68
CA PHE A 181 5.93 -22.62 0.80
C PHE A 181 5.73 -23.49 -0.43
N ASP A 182 5.12 -24.66 -0.23
CA ASP A 182 4.62 -25.52 -1.30
C ASP A 182 3.09 -25.38 -1.40
N LEU A 183 2.56 -25.66 -2.59
CA LEU A 183 1.11 -25.71 -2.80
C LEU A 183 0.66 -27.17 -2.76
N GLU A 184 -0.16 -27.50 -1.76
CA GLU A 184 -0.81 -28.80 -1.63
C GLU A 184 -2.34 -28.67 -1.62
N PRO A 185 -3.07 -29.58 -2.28
CA PRO A 185 -4.51 -29.67 -2.11
C PRO A 185 -4.85 -30.08 -0.67
N MET A 186 -5.88 -29.46 -0.09
CA MET A 186 -6.42 -29.90 1.20
C MET A 186 -6.94 -31.33 1.11
N GLY A 187 -6.71 -32.12 2.16
CA GLY A 187 -7.33 -33.43 2.31
C GLY A 187 -8.85 -33.34 2.52
N GLU A 188 -9.54 -34.48 2.40
CA GLU A 188 -11.00 -34.54 2.60
C GLU A 188 -11.41 -34.06 4.00
N GLU A 189 -10.66 -34.46 5.04
CA GLU A 189 -10.94 -34.07 6.42
C GLU A 189 -10.75 -32.57 6.65
N GLU A 190 -9.63 -32.00 6.19
CA GLU A 190 -9.33 -30.57 6.32
C GLU A 190 -10.38 -29.71 5.59
N SER A 191 -10.76 -30.14 4.38
CA SER A 191 -11.81 -29.51 3.59
C SER A 191 -13.17 -29.59 4.32
N ALA A 192 -13.53 -30.76 4.86
CA ALA A 192 -14.76 -30.95 5.62
C ALA A 192 -14.78 -30.10 6.91
N GLU A 193 -13.65 -29.96 7.59
CA GLU A 193 -13.52 -29.10 8.76
C GLU A 193 -13.72 -27.63 8.39
N ARG A 194 -13.06 -27.14 7.33
CA ARG A 194 -13.23 -25.77 6.82
C ARG A 194 -14.67 -25.49 6.42
N GLU A 195 -15.31 -26.44 5.76
CA GLU A 195 -16.73 -26.36 5.38
C GLU A 195 -17.64 -26.30 6.61
N LEU A 196 -17.39 -27.13 7.63
CA LEU A 196 -18.16 -27.08 8.87
C LEU A 196 -18.01 -25.74 9.59
N GLN A 197 -16.79 -25.17 9.62
CA GLN A 197 -16.55 -23.83 10.17
C GLN A 197 -17.34 -22.76 9.39
N ALA A 198 -17.31 -22.81 8.05
CA ALA A 198 -18.06 -21.88 7.20
C ALA A 198 -19.58 -21.97 7.43
N ARG A 199 -20.13 -23.20 7.51
CA ARG A 199 -21.55 -23.42 7.81
C ARG A 199 -21.96 -22.88 9.16
N ARG A 200 -21.11 -23.04 10.19
CA ARG A 200 -21.37 -22.49 11.53
C ARG A 200 -21.42 -20.96 11.51
N ILE A 201 -20.48 -20.31 10.82
CA ILE A 201 -20.50 -18.84 10.67
C ILE A 201 -21.77 -18.42 9.93
N TYR A 202 -22.11 -19.11 8.85
CA TYR A 202 -23.32 -18.81 8.07
C TYR A 202 -24.60 -18.93 8.90
N ALA A 203 -24.78 -20.05 9.61
CA ALA A 203 -25.95 -20.29 10.45
C ALA A 203 -26.09 -19.27 11.60
N ASN A 204 -24.98 -18.67 12.03
CA ASN A 204 -24.95 -17.68 13.11
C ASN A 204 -24.81 -16.23 12.62
N ARG A 205 -24.88 -15.95 11.31
CA ARG A 205 -24.78 -14.56 10.80
C ARG A 205 -25.70 -13.58 11.53
N PRO A 206 -27.01 -13.87 11.75
CA PRO A 206 -27.90 -12.91 12.40
C PRO A 206 -27.40 -12.50 13.79
N THR A 207 -26.89 -13.46 14.57
CA THR A 207 -26.31 -13.20 15.89
C THR A 207 -24.99 -12.45 15.80
N LEU A 208 -24.12 -12.82 14.86
CA LEU A 208 -22.79 -12.23 14.70
C LEU A 208 -22.84 -10.81 14.11
N ALA A 209 -23.84 -10.51 13.29
CA ALA A 209 -24.06 -9.23 12.63
C ALA A 209 -24.84 -8.23 13.49
N ALA A 210 -25.59 -8.72 14.50
CA ALA A 210 -26.49 -7.92 15.33
C ALA A 210 -25.86 -6.59 15.79
N GLY A 211 -26.56 -5.48 15.52
CA GLY A 211 -26.13 -4.13 15.89
C GLY A 211 -24.99 -3.54 15.07
N THR A 212 -24.56 -4.21 13.99
CA THR A 212 -23.50 -3.71 13.09
C THR A 212 -23.90 -3.67 11.61
N GLU A 213 -25.12 -4.08 11.31
CA GLU A 213 -25.69 -4.01 9.97
C GLU A 213 -25.97 -2.57 9.57
N TRP A 214 -25.68 -2.24 8.32
CA TRP A 214 -26.05 -0.97 7.71
C TRP A 214 -26.21 -1.13 6.20
N THR A 215 -27.04 -0.29 5.60
CA THR A 215 -27.34 -0.25 4.17
C THR A 215 -26.64 0.95 3.54
N SER A 216 -25.80 0.73 2.54
CA SER A 216 -25.11 1.82 1.85
C SER A 216 -26.05 2.69 1.01
N SER A 217 -25.55 3.84 0.55
CA SER A 217 -26.20 4.67 -0.48
C SER A 217 -26.41 3.97 -1.83
N THR A 218 -25.88 2.75 -1.97
CA THR A 218 -25.94 1.90 -3.16
C THR A 218 -26.72 0.61 -2.91
N ASP A 219 -27.54 0.59 -1.85
CA ASP A 219 -28.42 -0.52 -1.47
C ASP A 219 -27.70 -1.85 -1.16
N THR A 220 -26.43 -1.77 -0.77
CA THR A 220 -25.65 -2.93 -0.31
C THR A 220 -25.73 -3.04 1.21
N VAL A 221 -26.11 -4.21 1.71
CA VAL A 221 -26.11 -4.50 3.15
C VAL A 221 -24.74 -4.99 3.58
N PHE A 222 -24.16 -4.30 4.54
CA PHE A 222 -22.88 -4.65 5.16
C PHE A 222 -23.10 -5.08 6.60
N ASP A 223 -22.21 -5.92 7.12
CA ASP A 223 -22.19 -6.30 8.54
C ASP A 223 -20.77 -6.31 9.13
N GLY A 224 -20.70 -6.42 10.46
CA GLY A 224 -19.46 -6.44 11.22
C GLY A 224 -18.90 -7.82 11.49
N ILE A 225 -19.37 -8.91 10.86
CA ILE A 225 -19.06 -10.28 11.27
C ILE A 225 -17.56 -10.55 11.29
N TYR A 226 -16.86 -10.24 10.18
CA TYR A 226 -15.41 -10.43 10.09
C TYR A 226 -14.69 -9.68 11.22
N ARG A 227 -15.08 -8.44 11.49
CA ARG A 227 -14.47 -7.60 12.52
C ARG A 227 -14.69 -8.19 13.92
N HIS A 228 -15.88 -8.74 14.21
CA HIS A 228 -16.17 -9.40 15.48
C HIS A 228 -15.35 -10.67 15.66
N LEU A 229 -15.34 -11.56 14.66
CA LEU A 229 -14.57 -12.80 14.71
C LEU A 229 -13.08 -12.52 14.84
N HIS A 230 -12.57 -11.54 14.10
CA HIS A 230 -11.18 -11.13 14.15
C HIS A 230 -10.79 -10.57 15.53
N ARG A 231 -11.67 -9.77 16.15
CA ARG A 231 -11.46 -9.29 17.53
C ARG A 231 -11.44 -10.45 18.52
N ALA A 232 -12.39 -11.36 18.44
CA ALA A 232 -12.44 -12.54 19.32
C ALA A 232 -11.20 -13.44 19.16
N ALA A 233 -10.72 -13.63 17.93
CA ALA A 233 -9.49 -14.38 17.66
C ALA A 233 -8.26 -13.70 18.29
N LYS A 234 -8.15 -12.36 18.21
CA LYS A 234 -7.08 -11.60 18.87
C LYS A 234 -7.16 -11.64 20.39
N GLU A 235 -8.36 -11.64 20.97
CA GLU A 235 -8.56 -11.75 22.42
C GLU A 235 -8.12 -13.13 22.92
N LYS A 236 -8.58 -14.21 22.27
CA LYS A 236 -8.18 -15.58 22.59
C LYS A 236 -6.66 -15.77 22.55
N ALA A 237 -6.00 -15.29 21.49
CA ALA A 237 -4.53 -15.41 21.35
C ALA A 237 -3.71 -14.61 22.38
N ARG A 238 -4.35 -13.75 23.19
CA ARG A 238 -3.69 -13.05 24.32
C ARG A 238 -3.86 -13.79 25.64
N GLU A 239 -4.85 -14.67 25.72
CA GLU A 239 -5.15 -15.49 26.90
C GLU A 239 -4.35 -16.80 26.89
N ASP A 240 -4.08 -17.33 25.69
CA ASP A 240 -3.15 -18.45 25.42
C ASP A 240 -1.67 -18.02 25.53
#